data_AF-A0A5R8Q7J6-F1
#
_entry.id   AF-A0A5R8Q7J6-F1
#
_cell.length_a   1.000
_cell.length_b   1.000
_cell.length_c   1.000
_cell.angle_alpha   90.00
_cell.angle_beta   90.00
_cell.angle_gamma   90.00
#
_symmetry.space_group_name_H-M   'P 1'
#
loop_
_entity.id
_entity.type
_entity.pdbx_description
1 polymer ?
#
loop_
_entity_poly.entity_id
_entity_poly.type
_entity_poly.pdbx_seq_one_letter_code
_entity_poly.pdbx_strand_id
1 'polypeptide(L)' 'MTKIHSAVVEQATLKAVRHIYPTASISDIKNKMEELDGVSYTTELIQEALDYLMEIGKVKKTGFGTYIYNWGGATNG' A
#
# COMPACT_ATOMS: atom_id res chain seq x y z
N MET A 1 -10.93 4.28 18.19
CA MET A 1 -9.71 3.46 18.32
C MET A 1 -8.60 4.21 17.62
N THR A 2 -7.65 4.79 18.36
CA THR A 2 -6.46 5.38 17.74
C THR A 2 -5.52 4.22 17.44
N LYS A 3 -5.49 3.77 16.18
CA LYS A 3 -4.54 2.76 15.72
C LYS A 3 -3.13 3.38 15.83
N ILE A 4 -2.13 2.62 16.25
CA ILE A 4 -0.74 3.09 16.22
C ILE A 4 -0.29 3.02 14.76
N HIS A 5 -0.30 4.17 14.08
CA HIS A 5 0.13 4.28 12.69
C HIS A 5 1.66 4.42 12.63
N SER A 6 2.34 3.38 12.18
CA SER A 6 3.77 3.49 11.89
C SER A 6 3.96 4.18 10.54
N ALA A 7 4.32 5.46 10.56
CA ALA A 7 4.63 6.24 9.36
C ALA A 7 5.68 5.55 8.49
N VAL A 8 6.59 4.76 9.09
CA VAL A 8 7.58 3.96 8.36
C VAL A 8 6.92 2.88 7.51
N VAL A 9 5.98 2.12 8.07
CA VAL A 9 5.27 1.05 7.35
C VAL A 9 4.41 1.65 6.24
N GLU A 10 3.73 2.76 6.49
CA GLU A 10 2.93 3.45 5.48
C GLU A 10 3.76 3.90 4.27
N GLN A 11 4.93 4.50 4.51
CA GLN A 11 5.83 4.91 3.44
C GLN A 11 6.38 3.71 2.67
N ALA A 12 6.76 2.63 3.36
CA ALA A 12 7.23 1.40 2.73
C ALA A 12 6.14 0.75 1.86
N THR A 13 4.92 0.61 2.38
CA THR A 13 3.75 0.11 1.65
C THR A 13 3.45 0.98 0.44
N LEU A 14 3.43 2.30 0.59
CA LEU A 14 3.18 3.22 -0.51
C LEU A 14 4.25 3.12 -1.60
N LYS A 15 5.53 3.06 -1.20
CA LYS A 15 6.66 2.87 -2.11
C LYS A 15 6.54 1.56 -2.86
N ALA A 16 6.20 0.45 -2.20
CA ALA A 16 6.02 -0.84 -2.83
C ALA A 16 4.88 -0.84 -3.86
N VAL A 17 3.70 -0.32 -3.49
CA VAL A 17 2.54 -0.21 -4.40
C VAL A 17 2.88 0.64 -5.63
N ARG A 18 3.69 1.70 -5.49
CA ARG A 18 4.14 2.53 -6.63
C ARG A 18 5.06 1.81 -7.61
N HIS A 19 5.81 0.79 -7.16
CA HIS A 19 6.75 0.05 -8.01
C HIS A 19 6.07 -1.08 -8.80
N ILE A 20 4.89 -1.52 -8.38
CA ILE A 20 4.19 -2.67 -8.97
C ILE A 20 3.05 -2.16 -9.85
N TYR A 21 3.17 -2.38 -11.17
CA TYR A 21 2.18 -2.01 -12.18
C TYR A 21 1.68 -3.26 -12.90
N PRO A 22 0.39 -3.39 -13.27
CA PRO A 22 -0.70 -2.42 -13.08
C PRO A 22 -1.38 -2.47 -11.71
N THR A 23 -1.33 -3.60 -11.00
CA THR A 23 -1.92 -3.77 -9.66
C THR A 23 -1.05 -4.73 -8.85
N ALA A 24 -1.07 -4.62 -7.52
CA ALA A 24 -0.29 -5.44 -6.60
C ALA A 24 -1.19 -6.20 -5.62
N SER A 25 -0.98 -7.50 -5.44
CA SER A 25 -1.55 -8.21 -4.30
C SER A 25 -0.82 -7.85 -3.00
N ILE A 26 -1.39 -8.17 -1.84
CA ILE A 26 -0.69 -8.00 -0.56
C ILE A 26 0.63 -8.78 -0.51
N SER A 27 0.68 -9.97 -1.12
CA SER A 27 1.90 -10.77 -1.20
C SER A 27 2.97 -10.06 -2.04
N ASP A 28 2.59 -9.43 -3.15
CA ASP A 28 3.53 -8.67 -3.99
C ASP A 28 4.06 -7.43 -3.25
N ILE A 29 3.18 -6.73 -2.54
CA ILE A 29 3.53 -5.56 -1.72
C ILE A 29 4.49 -5.97 -0.61
N LYS A 30 4.19 -7.07 0.10
CA LYS A 30 5.07 -7.63 1.12
C LYS A 30 6.45 -7.92 0.56
N ASN A 31 6.52 -8.73 -0.50
CA ASN A 31 7.80 -9.11 -1.11
C ASN A 31 8.61 -7.88 -1.54
N LYS A 32 7.95 -6.86 -2.13
CA LYS A 32 8.64 -5.64 -2.54
C LYS A 32 9.07 -4.77 -1.35
N MET A 33 8.31 -4.71 -0.26
CA MET A 33 8.74 -4.03 0.96
C MET A 33 9.97 -4.71 1.57
N GLU A 34 9.96 -6.04 1.67
CA GLU A 34 11.09 -6.82 2.20
C GLU A 34 12.35 -6.68 1.31
N GLU A 35 12.17 -6.63 -0.01
CA GLU A 35 13.25 -6.39 -0.98
C GLU A 35 13.88 -4.99 -0.82
N LEU A 36 13.06 -3.96 -0.59
CA LEU A 36 13.51 -2.56 -0.52
C LEU A 36 14.15 -2.21 0.84
N ASP A 37 13.60 -2.74 1.92
CA ASP A 37 13.95 -2.30 3.28
C ASP A 37 14.82 -3.35 4.02
N GLY A 38 14.92 -4.58 3.49
CA GLY A 38 15.77 -5.64 4.06
C GLY A 38 15.26 -6.22 5.38
N VAL A 39 13.98 -5.99 5.71
CA VAL A 39 13.32 -6.45 6.94
C VAL A 39 12.01 -7.15 6.60
N SER A 40 11.55 -8.06 7.47
CA SER A 40 10.29 -8.79 7.24
C SER A 40 9.06 -8.04 7.74
N TYR A 41 7.95 -8.16 7.02
CA TYR A 41 6.66 -7.54 7.36
C TYR A 41 5.56 -8.60 7.52
N THR A 42 4.61 -8.33 8.42
CA THR A 42 3.40 -9.16 8.54
C THR A 42 2.30 -8.68 7.61
N THR A 43 1.41 -9.58 7.23
CA THR A 43 0.24 -9.28 6.39
C THR A 43 -0.67 -8.26 7.06
N GLU A 44 -0.83 -8.35 8.38
CA GLU A 44 -1.67 -7.45 9.18
C GLU A 44 -1.16 -6.01 9.16
N LEU A 45 0.16 -5.81 9.32
CA LEU A 45 0.78 -4.49 9.25
C LEU A 45 0.59 -3.84 7.88
N ILE A 46 0.73 -4.63 6.81
CA ILE A 46 0.54 -4.15 5.44
C ILE A 46 -0.94 -3.83 5.20
N GLN A 47 -1.86 -4.65 5.71
CA GLN A 47 -3.30 -4.41 5.57
C GLN A 47 -3.71 -3.11 6.28
N GLU A 48 -3.23 -2.87 7.51
CA GLU A 48 -3.48 -1.62 8.23
C GLU A 48 -2.94 -0.39 7.49
N ALA A 49 -1.73 -0.49 6.91
CA ALA A 49 -1.15 0.57 6.10
C ALA A 49 -1.95 0.81 4.81
N LEU A 50 -2.41 -0.25 4.14
CA LEU A 50 -3.25 -0.14 2.95
C LEU A 50 -4.60 0.51 3.27
N ASP A 51 -5.24 0.13 4.39
CA ASP A 51 -6.50 0.72 4.84
C ASP A 51 -6.35 2.23 5.02
N TYR A 52 -5.27 2.67 5.68
CA TYR A 52 -4.95 4.09 5.84
C TYR A 52 -4.67 4.80 4.51
N LEU A 53 -3.82 4.22 3.67
CA LEU A 53 -3.47 4.81 2.36
C LEU A 53 -4.67 4.92 1.42
N MET A 54 -5.66 4.03 1.57
CA MET A 54 -6.96 4.14 0.90
C MET A 54 -7.81 5.27 1.48
N GLU A 55 -7.87 5.39 2.81
CA GLU A 55 -8.59 6.47 3.50
C GLU A 55 -8.10 7.86 3.06
N ILE A 56 -6.78 8.05 2.94
CA ILE A 56 -6.17 9.31 2.46
C ILE A 56 -6.08 9.42 0.93
N GLY A 57 -6.65 8.46 0.18
CA GLY A 57 -6.76 8.49 -1.28
C GLY A 57 -5.44 8.30 -2.05
N LYS A 58 -4.39 7.74 -1.43
CA LYS A 58 -3.10 7.44 -2.07
C LYS A 58 -3.08 6.08 -2.78
N VAL A 59 -3.90 5.14 -2.32
CA VAL A 59 -4.03 3.80 -2.90
C VAL A 59 -5.51 3.53 -3.20
N LYS A 60 -5.79 2.74 -4.24
CA LYS A 60 -7.14 2.24 -4.53
C LYS A 60 -7.10 0.71 -4.54
N LYS A 61 -8.11 0.08 -3.94
CA LYS A 61 -8.35 -1.36 -4.10
C LYS A 61 -9.04 -1.61 -5.43
N THR A 62 -8.49 -2.52 -6.21
CA THR A 62 -9.06 -2.98 -7.48
C THR A 62 -9.85 -4.28 -7.26
N GLY A 63 -10.45 -4.81 -8.34
CA GLY A 63 -11.07 -6.14 -8.30
C GLY A 63 -10.06 -7.22 -7.88
N PHE A 64 -10.56 -8.32 -7.32
CA PHE A 64 -9.76 -9.51 -6.95
C PHE A 64 -8.72 -9.30 -5.83
N GLY A 65 -8.88 -8.29 -4.98
CA GLY A 65 -8.03 -8.12 -3.79
C GLY A 65 -6.64 -7.56 -4.08
N THR A 66 -6.47 -6.90 -5.22
CA THR A 66 -5.25 -6.17 -5.57
C THR A 66 -5.38 -4.67 -5.32
N TYR A 67 -4.26 -3.96 -5.33
CA TYR A 67 -4.13 -2.55 -4.98
C TYR A 67 -3.32 -1.81 -6.05
N ILE A 68 -3.66 -0.56 -6.31
CA ILE A 68 -2.95 0.31 -7.26
C ILE A 68 -2.67 1.67 -6.64
N TYR A 69 -1.52 2.26 -6.98
CA TYR A 69 -1.22 3.63 -6.58
C TYR A 69 -2.14 4.61 -7.30
N ASN A 70 -2.74 5.52 -6.53
CA ASN A 70 -3.59 6.57 -7.09
C ASN A 70 -2.72 7.77 -7.48
N TRP A 71 -2.36 7.87 -8.76
CA TRP A 71 -1.55 8.97 -9.32
C TRP A 71 -2.22 10.36 -9.29
N GLY A 72 -3.40 10.50 -8.69
CA GLY A 72 -4.16 11.75 -8.72
C GLY A 72 -4.85 12.03 -10.05
N GLY A 73 -5.08 10.99 -10.87
CA GLY A 73 -5.76 11.10 -12.16
C GLY A 73 -7.28 11.17 -12.05
N ALA A 74 -7.84 12.25 -12.61
CA ALA A 74 -9.23 12.69 -12.67
C ALA A 74 -9.82 13.30 -11.37
N THR A 75 -9.40 14.54 -11.05
CA THR A 75 -10.40 15.57 -10.73
C THR A 75 -11.44 15.54 -11.85
N ASN A 76 -12.71 15.29 -11.54
CA ASN A 76 -13.80 15.53 -12.49
C ASN A 76 -13.74 17.01 -12.89
N GLY A 77 -13.30 17.26 -14.12
CA GLY A 77 -13.39 18.53 -14.83
C GLY A 77 -14.11 18.27 -16.13
#